data_AF-A0A379CH86-F1
#
_entry.id   AF-A0A379CH86-F1
#
_cell.length_a   1.000
_cell.length_b   1.000
_cell.length_c   1.000
_cell.angle_alpha   90.00
_cell.angle_beta   90.00
_cell.angle_gamma   90.00
#
_symmetry.space_group_name_H-M   'P 1'
#
loop_
_entity.id
_entity.type
_entity.pdbx_description
1 polymer ?
#
loop_
_entity_poly.entity_id
_entity_poly.type
_entity_poly.pdbx_seq_one_letter_code
_entity_poly.pdbx_strand_id
1 'polypeptide(L)'
;MIDKKVVIATVLSCVINLSCGCYIGYRLAENDIKNYIGRVVSKEHQPREVRFEKQKEWIDGELKEVENPVMLDETFTLKVKDVFGSVSSVNVTKEVYKQFEIGDKYRR
;
A
#
# COMPACT_ATOMS: atom_id res chain seq x y z
N MET A 1 49.62 -21.51 -26.25
CA MET A 1 48.84 -22.54 -25.53
C MET A 1 48.23 -21.90 -24.30
N ILE A 2 46.91 -21.77 -24.23
CA ILE A 2 46.26 -21.23 -23.03
C ILE A 2 46.31 -22.32 -21.94
N ASP A 3 46.72 -21.94 -20.73
CA ASP A 3 46.79 -22.87 -19.61
C ASP A 3 45.37 -23.32 -19.22
N LYS A 4 45.17 -24.65 -19.12
CA LYS A 4 43.90 -25.26 -18.72
C LYS A 4 43.39 -24.69 -17.39
N LYS A 5 44.29 -24.34 -16.47
CA LYS A 5 43.91 -23.75 -15.17
C LYS A 5 43.25 -22.38 -15.33
N VAL A 6 43.73 -21.57 -16.27
CA VAL A 6 43.16 -20.25 -16.55
C VAL A 6 41.77 -20.39 -17.15
N VAL A 7 41.58 -21.31 -18.11
CA VAL A 7 40.27 -21.58 -18.70
C VAL A 7 39.26 -22.03 -17.64
N ILE A 8 39.65 -22.95 -16.75
CA ILE A 8 38.78 -23.44 -15.67
C ILE A 8 38.40 -22.30 -14.72
N ALA A 9 39.36 -21.46 -14.32
CA ALA A 9 39.10 -20.32 -13.44
C ALA A 9 38.12 -19.31 -14.05
N THR A 10 38.26 -19.00 -15.34
CA THR A 10 37.35 -18.10 -16.06
C THR A 10 35.94 -18.69 -16.17
N VAL A 11 35.81 -19.98 -16.47
CA VAL A 11 34.49 -20.63 -16.51
C VAL A 11 33.83 -20.62 -15.13
N LEU A 12 34.60 -20.90 -14.07
CA LEU A 12 34.08 -20.88 -12.70
C LEU A 12 33.57 -19.49 -12.31
N SER A 13 34.33 -18.44 -12.65
CA SER A 13 33.92 -17.06 -12.35
C SER A 13 32.65 -16.66 -13.11
N CYS A 14 32.50 -17.06 -14.37
CA CYS A 14 31.26 -16.83 -15.12
C CYS A 14 30.05 -17.52 -14.47
N VAL A 15 30.20 -18.78 -14.04
CA VAL A 15 29.11 -19.53 -13.39
C VAL A 15 28.70 -18.87 -12.07
N ILE A 16 29.68 -18.45 -11.25
CA ILE A 16 29.41 -17.77 -9.97
C ILE A 16 28.70 -16.43 -10.21
N ASN A 17 29.14 -15.62 -11.18
CA ASN A 17 28.50 -14.35 -11.48
C ASN A 17 27.07 -14.53 -12.00
N LEU A 18 26.84 -15.52 -12.88
CA LEU A 18 25.51 -15.81 -13.41
C LEU A 18 24.55 -16.27 -12.31
N SER A 19 24.99 -17.20 -11.46
CA SER A 19 24.18 -17.72 -10.36
C SER A 19 23.87 -16.65 -9.31
N CYS A 20 24.84 -15.79 -8.98
CA CYS A 20 24.62 -14.64 -8.10
C CYS A 20 23.61 -13.65 -8.70
N GLY A 21 23.73 -13.35 -10.00
CA GLY A 21 22.77 -12.51 -10.72
C GLY A 21 21.35 -13.07 -10.71
N CYS A 22 21.19 -14.37 -10.98
CA CYS A 22 19.90 -15.06 -10.91
C CYS A 22 19.28 -15.00 -9.51
N TYR A 23 20.08 -15.21 -8.46
CA TYR A 23 19.60 -15.15 -7.07
C TYR A 23 19.10 -13.74 -6.70
N ILE A 24 19.88 -12.71 -7.03
CA ILE A 24 19.49 -11.31 -6.75
C ILE A 24 18.22 -10.96 -7.54
N GLY A 25 18.15 -11.32 -8.82
CA GLY A 25 16.97 -11.08 -9.66
C GLY A 25 15.73 -11.77 -9.11
N TYR A 26 15.85 -13.02 -8.66
CA TYR A 26 14.76 -13.75 -8.02
C TYR A 26 14.27 -13.05 -6.74
N ARG A 27 15.19 -12.62 -5.88
CA ARG A 27 14.85 -11.92 -4.63
C ARG A 27 14.16 -10.58 -4.87
N LEU A 28 14.60 -9.83 -5.88
CA LEU A 28 13.95 -8.58 -6.27
C LEU A 28 12.54 -8.83 -6.80
N ALA A 29 12.36 -9.82 -7.68
CA ALA A 29 11.05 -10.18 -8.20
C ALA A 29 10.11 -10.67 -7.08
N GLU A 30 10.61 -11.50 -6.17
CA GLU A 30 9.86 -11.98 -5.01
C GLU A 30 9.42 -10.84 -4.09
N ASN A 31 10.31 -9.88 -3.82
CA ASN A 31 9.99 -8.69 -3.04
C ASN A 31 8.96 -7.80 -3.75
N ASP A 32 9.10 -7.61 -5.06
CA ASP A 32 8.14 -6.84 -5.84
C ASP A 32 6.76 -7.50 -5.82
N ILE A 33 6.67 -8.83 -5.94
CA ILE A 33 5.39 -9.55 -5.86
C ILE A 33 4.78 -9.46 -4.45
N LYS A 34 5.59 -9.62 -3.40
CA LYS A 34 5.09 -9.58 -2.01
C LYS A 34 4.60 -8.19 -1.59
N ASN A 35 5.24 -7.14 -2.08
CA ASN A 35 4.93 -5.77 -1.68
C ASN A 35 4.00 -5.06 -2.66
N TYR A 36 3.74 -5.60 -3.85
CA TYR A 36 2.82 -5.01 -4.81
C TYR A 36 1.37 -5.28 -4.42
N ILE A 37 0.63 -4.23 -4.11
CA ILE A 37 -0.80 -4.31 -3.75
C ILE A 37 -1.68 -4.09 -4.98
N GLY A 38 -1.23 -3.26 -5.93
CA GLY A 38 -1.92 -3.02 -7.19
C GLY A 38 -1.69 -1.62 -7.75
N ARG A 39 -2.51 -1.22 -8.74
CA ARG A 39 -2.50 0.14 -9.29
C ARG A 39 -3.61 0.99 -8.71
N VAL A 40 -3.33 2.24 -8.38
CA VAL A 40 -4.34 3.19 -7.92
C VAL A 40 -5.33 3.46 -9.07
N VAL A 41 -6.60 3.14 -8.88
CA VAL A 41 -7.67 3.34 -9.88
C VAL A 41 -8.55 4.52 -9.53
N SER A 42 -8.80 4.73 -8.24
CA SER A 42 -9.61 5.86 -7.77
C SER A 42 -9.10 6.37 -6.43
N LYS A 43 -9.41 7.62 -6.17
CA LYS A 43 -9.11 8.30 -4.92
C LYS A 43 -10.40 8.85 -4.33
N GLU A 44 -10.66 8.54 -3.07
CA GLU A 44 -11.81 9.02 -2.32
C GLU A 44 -11.32 9.83 -1.13
N HIS A 45 -11.89 11.03 -0.97
CA HIS A 45 -11.62 11.92 0.15
C HIS A 45 -12.95 12.23 0.81
N GLN A 46 -13.08 11.87 2.10
CA GLN A 46 -14.22 12.28 2.91
C GLN A 46 -13.76 13.39 3.86
N PRO A 47 -14.29 14.61 3.69
CA PRO A 47 -13.97 15.73 4.57
C PRO A 47 -14.55 15.49 5.96
N ARG A 48 -13.99 16.21 6.94
CA ARG A 48 -14.48 16.17 8.32
C ARG A 48 -15.89 16.75 8.37
N GLU A 49 -16.85 15.97 8.87
CA GLU A 49 -18.24 16.41 9.06
C GLU A 49 -18.63 16.38 10.54
N VAL A 50 -19.39 17.37 10.98
CA VAL A 50 -20.01 17.39 12.31
C VAL A 50 -21.45 16.97 12.14
N ARG A 51 -21.82 15.81 12.68
CA ARG A 51 -23.22 15.35 12.73
C ARG A 51 -23.76 15.53 14.13
N PHE A 52 -24.92 16.14 14.25
CA PHE A 52 -25.62 16.25 15.52
C PHE A 52 -26.49 15.02 15.68
N GLU A 53 -26.09 14.12 16.58
CA GLU A 53 -26.92 12.97 16.93
C GLU A 53 -27.78 13.32 18.14
N LYS A 54 -29.07 13.01 18.04
CA LYS A 54 -30.01 13.13 19.15
C LYS A 54 -29.79 11.96 20.09
N GLN A 55 -29.09 12.20 21.18
CA GLN A 55 -28.91 11.22 22.25
C GLN A 55 -29.85 11.55 23.40
N LYS A 56 -30.43 10.52 24.01
CA LYS A 56 -31.29 10.66 25.17
C LYS A 56 -30.42 10.59 26.41
N GLU A 57 -30.16 11.73 27.03
CA GLU A 57 -29.38 11.84 28.25
C GLU A 57 -30.29 12.18 29.43
N TRP A 58 -29.96 11.63 30.60
CA TRP A 58 -30.67 11.93 31.86
C TRP A 58 -30.05 13.18 32.48
N ILE A 59 -30.81 14.27 32.53
CA ILE A 59 -30.39 15.53 33.16
C ILE A 59 -31.42 15.89 34.22
N ASP A 60 -30.97 16.03 35.48
CA ASP A 60 -31.81 16.36 36.64
C ASP A 60 -33.04 15.44 36.84
N GLY A 61 -32.87 14.14 36.58
CA GLY A 61 -33.93 13.13 36.78
C GLY A 61 -34.97 13.05 35.66
N GLU A 62 -34.84 13.86 34.61
CA GLU A 62 -35.68 13.79 33.40
C GLU A 62 -34.86 13.34 32.18
N LEU A 63 -35.46 12.51 31.32
CA LEU A 63 -34.87 12.07 30.06
C LEU A 63 -35.06 13.16 29.01
N LYS A 64 -33.98 13.86 28.64
CA LYS A 64 -34.01 14.92 27.62
C LYS A 64 -33.26 14.48 26.37
N GLU A 65 -33.81 14.80 25.20
CA GLU A 65 -33.10 14.62 23.93
C GLU A 65 -32.12 15.78 23.78
N VAL A 66 -30.82 15.47 23.84
CA VAL A 66 -29.72 16.40 23.70
C VAL A 66 -29.05 16.14 22.35
N GLU A 67 -28.87 17.19 21.55
CA GLU A 67 -28.12 17.13 20.30
C GLU A 67 -26.63 17.28 20.59
N ASN A 68 -25.92 16.15 20.60
CA ASN A 68 -24.47 16.14 20.78
C ASN A 68 -23.77 16.15 19.41
N PRO A 69 -22.78 17.05 19.18
CA PRO A 69 -21.98 17.05 17.96
C PRO A 69 -21.03 15.85 17.96
N VAL A 70 -21.28 14.89 17.08
CA VAL A 70 -20.37 13.79 16.75
C VAL A 70 -19.44 14.27 15.63
N MET A 71 -18.15 14.33 15.93
CA MET A 71 -17.10 14.69 14.95
C MET A 71 -16.72 13.42 14.17
N LEU A 72 -17.04 13.37 12.88
CA LEU A 72 -16.54 12.32 11.99
C LEU A 72 -15.15 12.71 11.49
N ASP A 73 -14.16 11.84 11.68
CA ASP A 73 -12.79 12.12 11.29
C ASP A 73 -12.58 12.15 9.77
N GLU A 74 -11.63 12.99 9.33
CA GLU A 74 -11.23 13.12 7.92
C GLU A 74 -10.57 11.81 7.45
N THR A 75 -11.05 11.23 6.35
CA THR A 75 -10.48 9.99 5.80
C THR A 75 -10.02 10.17 4.35
N PHE A 76 -8.89 9.55 4.03
CA PHE A 76 -8.31 9.50 2.69
C PHE A 76 -8.18 8.03 2.27
N THR A 77 -8.88 7.65 1.21
CA THR A 77 -8.95 6.26 0.76
C THR A 77 -8.45 6.15 -0.68
N LEU A 78 -7.52 5.23 -0.92
CA LEU A 78 -7.07 4.84 -2.25
C LEU A 78 -7.74 3.53 -2.65
N LYS A 79 -8.40 3.51 -3.80
CA LYS A 79 -8.89 2.26 -4.41
C LYS A 79 -7.81 1.73 -5.33
N VAL A 80 -7.28 0.57 -4.99
CA VAL A 80 -6.18 -0.09 -5.67
C VAL A 80 -6.70 -1.33 -6.37
N LYS A 81 -6.39 -1.50 -7.65
CA LYS A 81 -6.73 -2.68 -8.45
C LYS A 81 -5.53 -3.60 -8.57
N ASP A 82 -5.69 -4.82 -8.10
CA ASP A 82 -4.70 -5.87 -8.22
C ASP A 82 -4.60 -6.39 -9.67
N VAL A 83 -3.55 -7.15 -9.98
CA VAL A 83 -3.30 -7.79 -11.28
C VAL A 83 -4.46 -8.71 -11.68
N PHE A 84 -5.11 -9.35 -10.72
CA PHE A 84 -6.28 -10.22 -10.93
C PHE A 84 -7.59 -9.45 -11.14
N GLY A 85 -7.57 -8.12 -11.05
CA GLY A 85 -8.72 -7.26 -11.29
C GLY A 85 -9.57 -6.92 -10.07
N SER A 86 -9.28 -7.51 -8.92
CA SER A 86 -9.91 -7.18 -7.63
C SER A 86 -9.57 -5.74 -7.22
N VAL A 87 -10.59 -4.99 -6.78
CA VAL A 87 -10.43 -3.62 -6.28
C VAL A 87 -10.51 -3.64 -4.76
N SER A 88 -9.49 -3.13 -4.08
CA SER A 88 -9.43 -3.01 -2.63
C SER A 88 -9.29 -1.54 -2.23
N SER A 89 -9.98 -1.16 -1.16
CA SER A 89 -9.91 0.18 -0.57
C SER A 89 -8.87 0.20 0.55
N VAL A 90 -7.91 1.13 0.49
CA VAL A 90 -6.85 1.30 1.50
C VAL A 90 -6.94 2.70 2.08
N ASN A 91 -7.09 2.80 3.39
CA ASN A 91 -7.02 4.08 4.09
C ASN A 91 -5.56 4.49 4.28
N VAL A 92 -5.23 5.72 3.89
CA VAL A 92 -3.88 6.28 3.91
C VAL A 92 -3.87 7.65 4.58
N THR A 93 -2.69 8.14 4.94
CA THR A 93 -2.54 9.51 5.44
C THR A 93 -2.65 10.54 4.31
N LYS A 94 -2.91 11.79 4.67
CA LYS A 94 -3.01 12.93 3.72
C LYS A 94 -1.77 13.10 2.84
N GLU A 95 -0.59 12.86 3.41
CA GLU A 95 0.70 12.97 2.71
C GLU A 95 0.82 11.90 1.62
N VAL A 96 0.56 10.65 2.00
CA VAL A 96 0.57 9.50 1.08
C VAL A 96 -0.48 9.70 -0.02
N TYR A 97 -1.69 10.13 0.32
CA TYR A 97 -2.75 10.39 -0.67
C TYR A 97 -2.37 11.43 -1.74
N LYS A 98 -1.57 12.43 -1.37
CA LYS A 98 -1.07 13.46 -2.30
C LYS A 98 0.09 12.98 -3.17
N GLN A 99 0.90 12.03 -2.69
CA GLN A 99 2.09 11.53 -3.39
C GLN A 99 1.76 10.59 -4.55
N PHE A 100 0.67 9.82 -4.46
CA PHE A 100 0.27 8.88 -5.51
C PHE A 100 -0.62 9.54 -6.55
N GLU A 101 -0.51 9.20 -7.83
CA GLU A 101 -1.47 9.59 -8.88
C GLU A 101 -2.32 8.40 -9.33
N ILE A 102 -3.40 8.66 -10.08
CA ILE A 102 -4.21 7.58 -10.66
C ILE A 102 -3.37 6.88 -11.73
N GLY A 103 -3.21 5.57 -11.60
CA GLY A 103 -2.35 4.75 -12.46
C GLY A 103 -1.05 4.29 -11.79
N ASP A 104 -0.65 4.93 -10.68
CA ASP A 104 0.57 4.58 -9.98
C ASP A 104 0.49 3.21 -9.32
N LYS A 105 1.64 2.55 -9.24
CA LYS A 105 1.80 1.28 -8.53
C LYS A 105 1.89 1.55 -7.03
N TYR A 106 0.89 1.13 -6.29
CA TYR A 106 0.92 1.17 -4.84
C TYR A 106 1.64 -0.05 -4.29
N ARG A 107 2.66 0.20 -3.46
CA ARG A 107 3.47 -0.83 -2.79
C ARG A 107 3.37 -0.64 -1.27
N ARG A 108 3.44 -1.75 -0.53
CA ARG A 108 3.46 -1.75 0.93
C ARG A 108 4.81 -1.31 1.47
#